data_AF-A0A1N5TX50-F1
#
_entry.id   AF-A0A1N5TX50-F1
#
_cell.length_a   1.000
_cell.length_b   1.000
_cell.length_c   1.000
_cell.angle_alpha   90.00
_cell.angle_beta   90.00
_cell.angle_gamma   90.00
#
_symmetry.space_group_name_H-M   'P 1'
#
loop_
_entity.id
_entity.type
_entity.pdbx_description
1 polymer ?
#
loop_
_entity_poly.entity_id
_entity_poly.type
_entity_poly.pdbx_seq_one_letter_code
_entity_poly.pdbx_strand_id
1 'polypeptide(L)'
;MKGEIGGVELRYVALAGSVLTMFVLFFTGYFFKINDLNPLVHPLTLSSIAMVILFFPFGLADFARVKRIEEAERRLPDFLRDLAGHTNFGTPMSEAILRSAENKYGPLSIEIEHLAGMVKLGIPVETALNDFGKRLKSPSIIRVGKIIKKASESGSNTSDVISLVSSFTTQTYLMRESRFADMRSYSTTLATSFGVFLFVIVMLDTFFFPQIAGGGLSGGGVLNLASSSYGLIEKLFSAGVIVQSAASGLISGVFRDGRLTSGAMMSGILVLISIMVLAIIGVL
;
A
#
# COMPACT_ATOMS: atom_id res chain seq x y z
N MET A 1 -20.03 -15.10 -18.84
CA MET A 1 -19.93 -14.18 -17.68
C MET A 1 -18.50 -13.63 -17.52
N LYS A 2 -17.86 -13.12 -18.59
CA LYS A 2 -16.47 -12.62 -18.58
C LYS A 2 -16.39 -11.09 -18.84
N GLY A 3 -17.53 -10.40 -18.79
CA GLY A 3 -17.68 -9.01 -19.23
C GLY A 3 -17.90 -7.96 -18.11
N GLU A 4 -18.31 -8.36 -16.91
CA GLU A 4 -18.67 -7.39 -15.84
C GLU A 4 -17.56 -7.09 -14.83
N ILE A 5 -16.54 -7.96 -14.70
CA ILE A 5 -15.48 -7.79 -13.67
C ILE A 5 -14.43 -6.75 -14.11
N GLY A 6 -14.26 -6.52 -15.42
CA GLY A 6 -13.34 -5.50 -15.93
C GLY A 6 -13.83 -4.05 -15.76
N GLY A 7 -15.15 -3.84 -15.68
CA GLY A 7 -15.74 -2.50 -15.58
C GLY A 7 -15.60 -1.85 -14.20
N VAL A 8 -15.54 -2.65 -13.12
CA VAL A 8 -15.45 -2.15 -11.74
C VAL A 8 -14.03 -1.69 -11.43
N GLU A 9 -13.01 -2.47 -11.79
CA GLU A 9 -11.60 -2.10 -11.64
C GLU A 9 -11.27 -0.83 -12.44
N LEU A 10 -11.81 -0.70 -13.66
CA LEU A 10 -11.62 0.49 -14.50
C LEU A 10 -12.27 1.75 -13.90
N ARG A 11 -13.43 1.61 -13.24
CA ARG A 11 -14.10 2.72 -12.55
C ARG A 11 -13.36 3.16 -11.29
N TYR A 12 -12.77 2.23 -10.53
CA TYR A 12 -11.94 2.57 -9.37
C TYR A 12 -10.63 3.24 -9.78
N VAL A 13 -9.99 2.80 -10.86
CA VAL A 13 -8.80 3.46 -11.42
C VAL A 13 -9.15 4.84 -11.99
N ALA A 14 -10.29 4.98 -12.65
CA ALA A 14 -10.76 6.28 -13.16
C ALA A 14 -11.18 7.25 -12.04
N LEU A 15 -11.80 6.76 -10.96
CA LEU A 15 -12.12 7.56 -9.76
C LEU A 15 -10.86 7.94 -9.00
N ALA A 16 -9.91 7.01 -8.82
CA ALA A 16 -8.63 7.31 -8.20
C ALA A 16 -7.87 8.35 -9.03
N GLY A 17 -7.87 8.21 -10.36
CA GLY A 17 -7.27 9.17 -11.30
C GLY A 17 -7.95 10.54 -11.25
N SER A 18 -9.28 10.60 -11.21
CA SER A 18 -10.02 11.88 -11.16
C SER A 18 -9.91 12.58 -9.80
N VAL A 19 -9.84 11.82 -8.70
CA VAL A 19 -9.57 12.38 -7.37
C VAL A 19 -8.13 12.89 -7.29
N LEU A 20 -7.17 12.19 -7.88
CA LEU A 20 -5.78 12.65 -7.96
C LEU A 20 -5.66 13.94 -8.78
N THR A 21 -6.30 14.01 -9.96
CA THR A 21 -6.27 15.22 -10.78
C THR A 21 -7.00 16.38 -10.12
N MET A 22 -8.10 16.13 -9.41
CA MET A 22 -8.82 17.18 -8.66
C MET A 22 -8.01 17.68 -7.46
N PHE A 23 -7.29 16.80 -6.77
CA PHE A 23 -6.38 17.16 -5.67
C PHE A 23 -5.20 17.99 -6.18
N VAL A 24 -4.64 17.61 -7.34
CA VAL A 24 -3.55 18.34 -8.01
C VAL A 24 -3.99 19.72 -8.47
N LEU A 25 -5.19 19.85 -9.05
CA LEU A 25 -5.73 21.14 -9.47
C LEU A 25 -6.06 22.04 -8.28
N PHE A 26 -6.59 21.47 -7.21
CA PHE A 26 -6.88 22.20 -5.98
C PHE A 26 -5.60 22.73 -5.31
N PHE A 27 -4.55 21.90 -5.26
CA PHE A 27 -3.25 22.32 -4.72
C PHE A 27 -2.56 23.36 -5.60
N THR A 28 -2.54 23.15 -6.92
CA THR A 28 -1.97 24.11 -7.88
C THR A 28 -2.70 25.46 -7.83
N GLY A 29 -4.03 25.43 -7.66
CA GLY A 29 -4.85 26.63 -7.51
C GLY A 29 -4.63 27.36 -6.18
N TYR A 30 -4.44 26.63 -5.07
CA TYR A 30 -4.11 27.21 -3.76
C TYR A 30 -2.75 27.90 -3.77
N PHE A 31 -1.78 27.35 -4.51
CA PHE A 31 -0.45 27.92 -4.72
C PHE A 31 -0.47 29.28 -5.43
N PHE A 32 -1.38 29.48 -6.38
CA PHE A 32 -1.48 30.73 -7.13
C PHE A 32 -1.94 31.93 -6.26
N LYS A 33 -2.53 31.66 -5.09
CA LYS A 33 -3.09 32.69 -4.19
C LYS A 33 -2.11 33.15 -3.10
N ILE A 34 -0.99 32.44 -2.89
CA ILE A 34 -0.01 32.72 -1.80
C ILE A 34 1.30 33.23 -2.41
N ASN A 35 1.22 34.27 -3.24
CA ASN A 35 2.39 34.81 -3.97
C ASN A 35 3.12 35.95 -3.23
N ASP A 36 2.74 36.27 -1.97
CA ASP A 36 3.21 37.45 -1.24
C ASP A 36 3.91 37.19 0.10
N LEU A 37 4.37 35.97 0.40
CA LEU A 37 5.14 35.73 1.63
C LEU A 37 6.57 35.20 1.35
N ASN A 38 7.52 36.07 1.72
CA ASN A 38 8.93 35.87 2.09
C ASN A 38 9.78 34.76 1.42
N PRO A 39 10.98 35.09 0.93
CA PRO A 39 11.92 34.14 0.28
C PRO A 39 12.56 33.11 1.21
N LEU A 40 12.29 33.13 2.53
CA LEU A 40 12.86 32.19 3.51
C LEU A 40 11.99 30.95 3.76
N VAL A 41 10.76 30.93 3.25
CA VAL A 41 9.85 29.78 3.31
C VAL A 41 9.10 29.72 1.99
N HIS A 42 9.76 29.17 0.96
CA HIS A 42 9.09 28.89 -0.30
C HIS A 42 7.82 28.08 -0.02
N PRO A 43 6.62 28.49 -0.47
CA PRO A 43 5.38 27.76 -0.19
C PRO A 43 5.44 26.29 -0.64
N LEU A 44 6.33 25.97 -1.59
CA LEU A 44 6.72 24.63 -2.06
C LEU A 44 7.38 23.75 -0.98
N THR A 45 8.23 24.32 -0.11
CA THR A 45 8.81 23.58 1.04
C THR A 45 7.71 23.21 2.05
N LEU A 46 6.84 24.16 2.38
CA LEU A 46 5.84 23.96 3.42
C LEU A 46 4.79 22.93 3.00
N SER A 47 4.36 22.96 1.74
CA SER A 47 3.39 21.99 1.21
C SER A 47 3.97 20.57 1.17
N SER A 48 5.22 20.43 0.73
CA SER A 48 5.88 19.13 0.61
C SER A 48 6.18 18.52 1.99
N ILE A 49 6.61 19.34 2.95
CA ILE A 49 6.76 18.93 4.37
C ILE A 49 5.41 18.51 4.97
N ALA A 50 4.34 19.28 4.74
CA ALA A 50 2.99 18.93 5.21
C ALA A 50 2.50 17.61 4.60
N MET A 51 2.82 17.36 3.33
CA MET A 51 2.50 16.12 2.64
C MET A 51 3.26 14.93 3.24
N VAL A 52 4.56 15.08 3.52
CA VAL A 52 5.35 14.03 4.21
C VAL A 52 4.77 13.74 5.59
N ILE A 53 4.46 14.77 6.39
CA ILE A 53 3.90 14.60 7.74
C ILE A 53 2.53 13.90 7.72
N LEU A 54 1.72 14.10 6.68
CA LEU A 54 0.41 13.47 6.55
C LEU A 54 0.52 12.02 6.04
N PHE A 55 1.25 11.80 4.95
CA PHE A 55 1.29 10.52 4.25
C PHE A 55 2.20 9.49 4.92
N PHE A 56 3.32 9.93 5.51
CA PHE A 56 4.33 9.03 6.06
C PHE A 56 3.87 8.23 7.29
N PRO A 57 3.34 8.84 8.37
CA PRO A 57 2.91 8.07 9.55
C PRO A 57 1.67 7.22 9.27
N PHE A 58 0.76 7.71 8.42
CA PHE A 58 -0.45 6.96 8.03
C PHE A 58 -0.08 5.73 7.18
N GLY A 59 0.84 5.88 6.24
CA GLY A 59 1.36 4.78 5.43
C GLY A 59 2.10 3.73 6.24
N LEU A 60 2.95 4.15 7.20
CA LEU A 60 3.67 3.21 8.07
C LEU A 60 2.72 2.38 8.93
N ALA A 61 1.71 3.02 9.53
CA ALA A 61 0.76 2.35 10.40
C ALA A 61 -0.06 1.29 9.65
N ASP A 62 -0.51 1.59 8.44
CA ASP A 62 -1.25 0.66 7.62
C ASP A 62 -0.36 -0.47 7.09
N PHE A 63 0.88 -0.15 6.66
CA PHE A 63 1.85 -1.16 6.22
C PHE A 63 2.18 -2.16 7.33
N ALA A 64 2.43 -1.69 8.56
CA ALA A 64 2.69 -2.57 9.70
C ALA A 64 1.48 -3.48 10.01
N ARG A 65 0.26 -2.96 9.87
CA ARG A 65 -0.96 -3.73 10.09
C ARG A 65 -1.17 -4.79 9.01
N VAL A 66 -1.01 -4.43 7.74
CA VAL A 66 -1.14 -5.34 6.59
C VAL A 66 -0.09 -6.44 6.65
N LYS A 67 1.17 -6.09 6.93
CA LYS A 67 2.26 -7.07 7.04
C LYS A 67 2.00 -8.10 8.14
N ARG A 68 1.49 -7.67 9.31
CA ARG A 68 1.10 -8.59 10.39
C ARG A 68 -0.01 -9.54 9.97
N ILE A 69 -1.01 -9.06 9.21
CA ILE A 69 -2.10 -9.88 8.70
C ILE A 69 -1.57 -10.91 7.70
N GLU A 70 -0.70 -10.49 6.77
CA GLU A 70 -0.11 -11.35 5.75
C GLU A 70 0.78 -12.44 6.36
N GLU A 71 1.62 -12.09 7.33
CA GLU A 71 2.44 -13.06 8.07
C GLU A 71 1.59 -14.08 8.83
N ALA A 72 0.45 -13.66 9.39
CA ALA A 72 -0.50 -14.58 10.03
C ALA A 72 -1.21 -15.48 9.01
N GLU A 73 -1.64 -14.95 7.87
CA GLU A 73 -2.26 -15.74 6.79
C GLU A 73 -1.30 -16.78 6.22
N ARG A 74 0.00 -16.45 6.10
CA ARG A 74 1.04 -17.36 5.63
C ARG A 74 1.29 -18.54 6.57
N ARG A 75 1.06 -18.35 7.87
CA ARG A 75 1.20 -19.40 8.90
C ARG A 75 -0.08 -20.18 9.16
N LEU A 76 -1.20 -19.76 8.58
CA LEU A 76 -2.49 -20.43 8.71
C LEU A 76 -2.46 -21.90 8.22
N PRO A 77 -1.85 -22.23 7.07
CA PRO A 77 -1.78 -23.63 6.62
C PRO A 77 -1.02 -24.54 7.59
N ASP A 78 0.06 -24.04 8.20
CA ASP A 78 0.83 -24.79 9.20
C ASP A 78 -0.06 -25.15 10.41
N PHE A 79 -0.82 -24.16 10.92
CA PHE A 79 -1.79 -24.40 12.01
C PHE A 79 -2.87 -25.41 11.61
N LEU A 80 -3.43 -25.30 10.41
CA LEU A 80 -4.46 -26.24 9.94
C LEU A 80 -3.93 -27.66 9.80
N ARG A 81 -2.68 -27.81 9.38
CA ARG A 81 -2.01 -29.11 9.27
C ARG A 81 -1.81 -29.74 10.63
N ASP A 82 -1.33 -28.98 11.60
CA ASP A 82 -1.14 -29.47 12.97
C ASP A 82 -2.47 -29.81 13.63
N LEU A 83 -3.49 -28.97 13.42
CA LEU A 83 -4.84 -29.22 13.91
C LEU A 83 -5.40 -30.52 13.32
N ALA A 84 -5.34 -30.70 12.01
CA ALA A 84 -5.77 -31.94 11.35
C ALA A 84 -4.99 -33.18 11.82
N GLY A 85 -3.68 -33.01 12.07
CA GLY A 85 -2.82 -34.05 12.64
C GLY A 85 -3.31 -34.54 14.00
N HIS A 86 -3.80 -33.63 14.86
CA HIS A 86 -4.37 -34.01 16.15
C HIS A 86 -5.79 -34.58 16.01
N THR A 87 -6.66 -34.00 15.19
CA THR A 87 -8.06 -34.46 15.06
C THR A 87 -8.19 -35.86 14.45
N ASN A 88 -7.22 -36.32 13.66
CA ASN A 88 -7.23 -37.67 13.05
C ASN A 88 -7.19 -38.84 14.05
N PHE A 89 -6.85 -38.62 15.32
CA PHE A 89 -6.73 -39.68 16.32
C PHE A 89 -7.98 -39.87 17.20
N GLY A 90 -9.15 -39.41 16.74
CA GLY A 90 -10.40 -39.48 17.50
C GLY A 90 -10.44 -38.57 18.73
N THR A 91 -9.47 -37.66 18.86
CA THR A 91 -9.48 -36.63 19.91
C THR A 91 -10.52 -35.55 19.59
N PRO A 92 -11.29 -35.09 20.58
CA PRO A 92 -12.21 -33.97 20.40
C PRO A 92 -11.51 -32.72 19.82
N MET A 93 -12.21 -31.97 18.99
CA MET A 93 -11.70 -30.73 18.38
C MET A 93 -11.20 -29.72 19.44
N SER A 94 -11.85 -29.68 20.60
CA SER A 94 -11.42 -28.87 21.75
C SER A 94 -10.00 -29.21 22.20
N GLU A 95 -9.68 -30.50 22.32
CA GLU A 95 -8.35 -30.99 22.73
C GLU A 95 -7.30 -30.77 21.63
N ALA A 96 -7.68 -30.98 20.37
CA ALA A 96 -6.80 -30.72 19.23
C ALA A 96 -6.38 -29.24 19.17
N ILE A 97 -7.33 -28.33 19.39
CA ILE A 97 -7.08 -26.87 19.49
C ILE A 97 -6.09 -26.55 20.61
N LEU A 98 -6.27 -27.16 21.79
CA LEU A 98 -5.42 -26.92 22.96
C LEU A 98 -3.97 -27.31 22.70
N ARG A 99 -3.74 -28.45 22.05
CA ARG A 99 -2.41 -28.94 21.68
C ARG A 99 -1.79 -28.11 20.57
N SER A 100 -2.57 -27.78 19.53
CA SER A 100 -2.08 -26.93 18.44
C SER A 100 -1.64 -25.55 18.94
N ALA A 101 -2.23 -25.03 20.02
CA ALA A 101 -1.88 -23.72 20.59
C ALA A 101 -0.50 -23.67 21.26
N GLU A 102 0.12 -24.82 21.56
CA GLU A 102 1.48 -24.87 22.14
C GLU A 102 2.56 -24.54 21.10
N ASN A 103 2.24 -24.67 19.81
CA ASN A 103 3.15 -24.37 18.70
C ASN A 103 3.21 -22.86 18.40
N LYS A 104 4.36 -22.42 17.87
CA LYS A 104 4.61 -21.01 17.52
C LYS A 104 4.32 -20.74 16.05
N TYR A 105 3.25 -20.01 15.75
CA TYR A 105 2.84 -19.59 14.40
C TYR A 105 3.05 -18.09 14.15
N GLY A 106 4.01 -17.46 14.85
CA GLY A 106 4.29 -16.04 14.72
C GLY A 106 3.08 -15.16 15.11
N PRO A 107 2.67 -14.18 14.28
CA PRO A 107 1.54 -13.29 14.59
C PRO A 107 0.19 -13.99 14.76
N LEU A 108 0.03 -15.20 14.18
CA LEU A 108 -1.19 -16.00 14.31
C LEU A 108 -1.33 -16.63 15.71
N SER A 109 -0.22 -16.85 16.42
CA SER A 109 -0.21 -17.53 17.73
C SER A 109 -1.11 -16.82 18.75
N ILE A 110 -1.14 -15.48 18.75
CA ILE A 110 -1.98 -14.68 19.66
C ILE A 110 -3.46 -15.00 19.47
N GLU A 111 -3.89 -15.26 18.24
CA GLU A 111 -5.29 -15.57 17.93
C GLU A 111 -5.63 -17.03 18.24
N ILE A 112 -4.66 -17.94 18.04
CA ILE A 112 -4.80 -19.36 18.40
C ILE A 112 -4.83 -19.53 19.91
N GLU A 113 -3.96 -18.84 20.66
CA GLU A 113 -3.95 -18.80 22.12
C GLU A 113 -5.27 -18.25 22.67
N HIS A 114 -5.82 -17.20 22.06
CA HIS A 114 -7.13 -16.67 22.44
C HIS A 114 -8.25 -17.69 22.20
N LEU A 115 -8.23 -18.36 21.05
CA LEU A 115 -9.17 -19.43 20.72
C LEU A 115 -9.05 -20.61 21.70
N ALA A 116 -7.84 -21.06 22.02
CA ALA A 116 -7.60 -22.09 23.02
C ALA A 116 -8.04 -21.65 24.43
N GLY A 117 -7.82 -20.38 24.79
CA GLY A 117 -8.28 -19.79 26.05
C GLY A 117 -9.81 -19.85 26.20
N MET A 118 -10.56 -19.53 25.14
CA MET A 118 -12.02 -19.65 25.14
C MET A 118 -12.47 -21.10 25.36
N VAL A 119 -11.79 -22.06 24.71
CA VAL A 119 -12.08 -23.48 24.90
C VAL A 119 -11.76 -23.95 26.32
N LYS A 120 -10.64 -23.51 26.92
CA LYS A 120 -10.30 -23.80 28.34
C LYS A 120 -11.35 -23.26 29.31
N LEU A 121 -11.99 -22.15 28.98
CA LEU A 121 -13.06 -21.54 29.78
C LEU A 121 -14.42 -22.22 29.60
N GLY A 122 -14.50 -23.33 28.86
CA GLY A 122 -15.74 -24.08 28.63
C GLY A 122 -16.65 -23.46 27.57
N ILE A 123 -16.17 -22.48 26.79
CA ILE A 123 -16.95 -21.92 25.68
C ILE A 123 -17.01 -22.96 24.55
N PRO A 124 -18.18 -23.19 23.92
CA PRO A 124 -18.30 -24.11 22.80
C PRO A 124 -17.34 -23.78 21.66
N VAL A 125 -16.70 -24.80 21.10
CA VAL A 125 -15.69 -24.68 20.03
C VAL A 125 -16.28 -23.96 18.81
N GLU A 126 -17.56 -24.17 18.54
CA GLU A 126 -18.33 -23.53 17.48
C GLU A 126 -18.38 -22.00 17.63
N THR A 127 -18.55 -21.54 18.87
CA THR A 127 -18.59 -20.11 19.22
C THR A 127 -17.18 -19.52 19.17
N ALA A 128 -16.19 -20.23 19.71
CA ALA A 128 -14.79 -19.82 19.68
C ALA A 128 -14.26 -19.68 18.24
N LEU A 129 -14.56 -20.65 17.36
CA LEU A 129 -14.20 -20.61 15.94
C LEU A 129 -14.92 -19.51 15.15
N ASN A 130 -16.12 -19.12 15.57
CA ASN A 130 -16.82 -18.00 14.96
C ASN A 130 -16.17 -16.65 15.30
N ASP A 131 -15.39 -16.58 16.37
CA ASP A 131 -14.61 -15.39 16.73
C ASP A 131 -13.17 -15.41 16.19
N PHE A 132 -12.70 -16.58 15.77
CA PHE A 132 -11.37 -16.76 15.19
C PHE A 132 -11.12 -15.86 13.98
N GLY A 133 -10.10 -15.01 14.08
CA GLY A 133 -9.68 -14.10 13.01
C GLY A 133 -10.41 -12.76 13.01
N LYS A 134 -11.45 -12.55 13.85
CA LYS A 134 -12.14 -11.26 13.94
C LYS A 134 -11.24 -10.16 14.50
N ARG A 135 -10.40 -10.47 15.50
CA ARG A 135 -9.48 -9.51 16.12
C ARG A 135 -8.37 -9.07 15.17
N LEU A 136 -7.88 -10.03 14.38
CA LEU A 136 -6.88 -9.77 13.34
C LEU A 136 -7.48 -9.07 12.10
N LYS A 137 -8.81 -9.07 11.95
CA LYS A 137 -9.54 -8.50 10.80
C LYS A 137 -9.10 -9.09 9.45
N SER A 138 -8.68 -10.36 9.44
CA SER A 138 -8.34 -11.09 8.21
C SER A 138 -9.58 -11.80 7.64
N PRO A 139 -10.06 -11.43 6.44
CA PRO A 139 -11.17 -12.12 5.79
C PRO A 139 -10.86 -13.59 5.47
N SER A 140 -9.58 -13.92 5.25
CA SER A 140 -9.12 -15.27 4.94
C SER A 140 -9.24 -16.18 6.17
N ILE A 141 -8.71 -15.74 7.31
CA ILE A 141 -8.74 -16.51 8.56
C ILE A 141 -10.18 -16.68 9.08
N ILE A 142 -11.00 -15.63 9.01
CA ILE A 142 -12.43 -15.70 9.40
C ILE A 142 -13.19 -16.74 8.56
N ARG A 143 -12.91 -16.82 7.25
CA ARG A 143 -13.53 -17.83 6.39
C ARG A 143 -13.13 -19.24 6.78
N VAL A 144 -11.85 -19.46 7.04
CA VAL A 144 -11.33 -20.76 7.48
C VAL A 144 -11.95 -21.17 8.82
N GLY A 145 -12.05 -20.27 9.80
CA GLY A 145 -12.71 -20.55 11.09
C GLY A 145 -14.16 -21.01 10.92
N LYS A 146 -14.93 -20.36 10.03
CA LYS A 146 -16.31 -20.76 9.72
C LYS A 146 -16.40 -22.13 9.04
N ILE A 147 -15.46 -22.47 8.18
CA ILE A 147 -15.39 -23.78 7.53
C ILE A 147 -15.11 -24.87 8.56
N ILE A 148 -14.14 -24.65 9.45
CA ILE A 148 -13.80 -25.59 10.53
C ILE A 148 -15.00 -25.78 11.46
N LYS A 149 -15.70 -24.69 11.83
CA LYS A 149 -16.95 -24.77 12.61
C LYS A 149 -17.95 -25.72 11.95
N LYS A 150 -18.20 -25.54 10.65
CA LYS A 150 -19.14 -26.38 9.91
C LYS A 150 -18.70 -27.84 9.82
N ALA A 151 -17.39 -28.09 9.74
CA ALA A 151 -16.83 -29.43 9.72
C ALA A 151 -16.90 -30.11 11.10
N SER A 152 -16.70 -29.35 12.18
CA SER A 152 -16.86 -29.81 13.57
C SER A 152 -18.33 -30.18 13.87
N GLU A 153 -19.29 -29.42 13.35
CA GLU A 153 -20.73 -29.73 13.49
C GLU A 153 -21.14 -31.04 12.77
N SER A 154 -20.38 -31.47 11.74
CA SER A 154 -20.82 -32.54 10.84
C SER A 154 -20.23 -33.93 11.14
N GLY A 155 -19.20 -34.03 12.00
CA GLY A 155 -18.76 -35.25 12.69
C GLY A 155 -18.21 -36.44 11.88
N SER A 156 -18.48 -36.61 10.58
CA SER A 156 -18.21 -37.89 9.87
C SER A 156 -17.36 -37.85 8.60
N ASN A 157 -16.82 -36.69 8.18
CA ASN A 157 -15.88 -36.67 7.05
C ASN A 157 -14.93 -35.45 7.04
N THR A 158 -14.46 -35.07 8.22
CA THR A 158 -13.79 -33.79 8.48
C THR A 158 -12.42 -33.68 7.79
N SER A 159 -11.68 -34.79 7.62
CA SER A 159 -10.33 -34.76 7.02
C SER A 159 -10.30 -34.56 5.52
N ASP A 160 -11.24 -35.14 4.76
CA ASP A 160 -11.34 -34.94 3.31
C ASP A 160 -11.72 -33.49 2.99
N VAL A 161 -12.66 -32.92 3.74
CA VAL A 161 -13.06 -31.51 3.59
C VAL A 161 -11.93 -30.56 3.96
N ILE A 162 -11.19 -30.81 5.05
CA ILE A 162 -10.05 -29.98 5.46
C ILE A 162 -8.90 -30.08 4.43
N SER A 163 -8.62 -31.27 3.89
CA SER A 163 -7.58 -31.45 2.87
C SER A 163 -7.91 -30.74 1.55
N LEU A 164 -9.18 -30.75 1.15
CA LEU A 164 -9.68 -30.02 -0.01
C LEU A 164 -9.57 -28.51 0.20
N VAL A 165 -9.95 -28.00 1.37
CA VAL A 165 -9.86 -26.58 1.72
C VAL A 165 -8.41 -26.11 1.80
N SER A 166 -7.51 -26.94 2.35
CA SER A 166 -6.07 -26.65 2.38
C SER A 166 -5.48 -26.56 0.97
N SER A 167 -5.81 -27.52 0.11
CA SER A 167 -5.37 -27.53 -1.29
C SER A 167 -5.91 -26.33 -2.07
N PHE A 168 -7.20 -26.01 -1.88
CA PHE A 168 -7.83 -24.85 -2.50
C PHE A 168 -7.25 -23.51 -1.99
N THR A 169 -6.97 -23.41 -0.69
CA THR A 169 -6.36 -22.22 -0.08
C THR A 169 -4.93 -22.03 -0.58
N THR A 170 -4.15 -23.12 -0.66
CA THR A 170 -2.78 -23.11 -1.18
C THR A 170 -2.77 -22.68 -2.65
N GLN A 171 -3.65 -23.24 -3.48
CA GLN A 171 -3.71 -22.88 -4.90
C GLN A 171 -4.15 -21.43 -5.09
N THR A 172 -5.11 -20.95 -4.31
CA THR A 172 -5.54 -19.54 -4.33
C THR A 172 -4.41 -18.61 -3.86
N TYR A 173 -3.65 -19.02 -2.85
CA TYR A 173 -2.49 -18.28 -2.36
C TYR A 173 -1.41 -18.18 -3.44
N LEU A 174 -1.05 -19.30 -4.08
CA LEU A 174 -0.07 -19.32 -5.18
C LEU A 174 -0.48 -18.45 -6.38
N MET A 175 -1.76 -18.46 -6.76
CA MET A 175 -2.27 -17.56 -7.81
C MET A 175 -2.27 -16.09 -7.39
N ARG A 176 -2.47 -15.81 -6.10
CA ARG A 176 -2.42 -14.44 -5.57
C ARG A 176 -0.97 -13.95 -5.51
N GLU A 177 -0.05 -14.81 -5.09
CA GLU A 177 1.39 -14.54 -5.04
C GLU A 177 1.95 -14.25 -6.44
N SER A 178 1.55 -15.02 -7.47
CA SER A 178 1.97 -14.74 -8.85
C SER A 178 1.46 -13.39 -9.35
N ARG A 179 0.20 -13.03 -9.05
CA ARG A 179 -0.33 -11.68 -9.36
C ARG A 179 0.42 -10.57 -8.64
N PHE A 180 0.79 -10.78 -7.38
CA PHE A 180 1.58 -9.80 -6.63
C PHE A 180 3.01 -9.67 -7.17
N ALA A 181 3.62 -10.77 -7.61
CA ALA A 181 4.93 -10.75 -8.26
C ALA A 181 4.90 -9.94 -9.57
N ASP A 182 3.88 -10.14 -10.40
CA ASP A 182 3.70 -9.36 -11.63
C ASP A 182 3.42 -7.87 -11.34
N MET A 183 2.56 -7.59 -10.37
CA MET A 183 2.25 -6.22 -9.93
C MET A 183 3.46 -5.48 -9.34
N ARG A 184 4.37 -6.20 -8.68
CA ARG A 184 5.63 -5.64 -8.14
C ARG A 184 6.57 -5.16 -9.26
N SER A 185 6.55 -5.81 -10.42
CA SER A 185 7.30 -5.37 -11.60
C SER A 185 6.81 -3.99 -12.09
N TYR A 186 5.49 -3.79 -12.16
CA TYR A 186 4.89 -2.50 -12.54
C TYR A 186 5.24 -1.36 -11.58
N SER A 187 5.26 -1.63 -10.27
CA SER A 187 5.69 -0.65 -9.25
C SER A 187 7.14 -0.17 -9.50
N THR A 188 8.03 -1.08 -9.92
CA THR A 188 9.43 -0.75 -10.23
C THR A 188 9.53 0.13 -11.47
N THR A 189 8.79 -0.19 -12.54
CA THR A 189 8.73 0.63 -13.76
C THR A 189 8.25 2.06 -13.47
N LEU A 190 7.25 2.21 -12.61
CA LEU A 190 6.73 3.51 -12.21
C LEU A 190 7.76 4.35 -11.44
N ALA A 191 8.50 3.72 -10.53
CA ALA A 191 9.60 4.36 -9.80
C ALA A 191 10.74 4.80 -10.75
N THR A 192 11.10 3.96 -11.72
CA THR A 192 12.10 4.30 -12.74
C THR A 192 11.65 5.49 -13.60
N SER A 193 10.38 5.52 -14.04
CA SER A 193 9.83 6.65 -14.81
C SER A 193 9.88 7.96 -14.03
N PHE A 194 9.55 7.91 -12.73
CA PHE A 194 9.69 9.06 -11.85
C PHE A 194 11.16 9.52 -11.73
N GLY A 195 12.10 8.59 -11.59
CA GLY A 195 13.53 8.90 -11.55
C GLY A 195 14.03 9.59 -12.83
N VAL A 196 13.59 9.13 -14.00
CA VAL A 196 13.90 9.78 -15.29
C VAL A 196 13.32 11.19 -15.35
N PHE A 197 12.08 11.39 -14.89
CA PHE A 197 11.48 12.71 -14.84
C PHE A 197 12.27 13.67 -13.92
N LEU A 198 12.64 13.19 -12.73
CA LEU A 198 13.46 13.96 -11.79
C LEU A 198 14.79 14.36 -12.43
N PHE A 199 15.46 13.41 -13.08
CA PHE A 199 16.71 13.66 -13.81
C PHE A 199 16.59 14.76 -14.88
N VAL A 200 15.51 14.73 -15.68
CA VAL A 200 15.27 15.77 -16.70
C VAL A 200 15.10 17.15 -16.06
N ILE A 201 14.38 17.25 -14.95
CA ILE A 201 14.20 18.53 -14.24
C ILE A 201 15.52 19.05 -13.69
N VAL A 202 16.32 18.20 -13.06
CA VAL A 202 17.67 18.58 -12.58
C VAL A 202 18.53 19.10 -13.73
N MET A 203 18.47 18.43 -14.88
CA MET A 203 19.22 18.83 -16.07
C MET A 203 18.75 20.17 -16.63
N LEU A 204 17.43 20.41 -16.71
CA LEU A 204 16.89 21.70 -17.12
C LEU A 204 17.30 22.82 -16.17
N ASP A 205 17.27 22.57 -14.87
CA ASP A 205 17.60 23.59 -13.88
C ASP A 205 19.08 23.96 -13.86
N THR A 206 19.96 22.96 -13.96
CA THR A 206 21.41 23.20 -13.91
C THR A 206 22.01 23.69 -15.23
N PHE A 207 21.45 23.27 -16.37
CA PHE A 207 22.04 23.57 -17.69
C PHE A 207 21.22 24.52 -18.54
N PHE A 208 19.89 24.48 -18.49
CA PHE A 208 19.04 25.21 -19.43
C PHE A 208 18.64 26.58 -18.89
N PHE A 209 18.21 26.63 -17.63
CA PHE A 209 17.72 27.83 -16.97
C PHE A 209 18.79 28.93 -16.81
N PRO A 210 20.03 28.63 -16.34
CA PRO A 210 21.12 29.59 -16.30
C PRO A 210 21.51 30.17 -17.67
N GLN A 211 21.37 29.40 -18.75
CA GLN A 211 21.69 29.87 -20.11
C GLN A 211 20.68 30.90 -20.63
N ILE A 212 19.41 30.78 -20.20
CA ILE A 212 18.36 31.77 -20.48
C ILE A 212 18.58 33.04 -19.64
N ALA A 213 18.93 32.88 -18.36
CA ALA A 213 19.16 34.01 -17.45
C ALA A 213 20.45 34.78 -17.77
N GLY A 214 21.52 34.08 -18.18
CA GLY A 214 22.83 34.66 -18.50
C GLY A 214 22.95 35.31 -19.89
N GLY A 215 21.87 35.38 -20.67
CA GLY A 215 21.85 36.06 -21.97
C GLY A 215 22.62 35.33 -23.09
N GLY A 216 23.01 34.06 -22.91
CA GLY A 216 23.78 33.28 -23.90
C GLY A 216 23.01 32.94 -25.18
N LEU A 217 21.69 33.12 -25.17
CA LEU A 217 20.78 32.92 -26.31
C LEU A 217 20.25 34.28 -26.79
N SER A 218 21.07 35.03 -27.53
CA SER A 218 20.71 36.30 -28.15
C SER A 218 19.73 36.11 -29.33
N GLY A 219 18.50 35.70 -29.06
CA GLY A 219 17.45 35.46 -30.05
C GLY A 219 16.09 36.04 -29.66
N GLY A 220 15.71 37.14 -30.32
CA GLY A 220 14.37 37.72 -30.49
C GLY A 220 13.26 37.55 -29.42
N GLY A 221 12.78 38.69 -28.90
CA GLY A 221 11.40 38.97 -28.42
C GLY A 221 10.73 38.03 -27.40
N VAL A 222 10.55 36.76 -27.77
CA VAL A 222 9.87 35.72 -26.97
C VAL A 222 10.74 35.24 -25.80
N LEU A 223 12.07 35.22 -25.96
CA LEU A 223 13.00 34.81 -24.89
C LEU A 223 13.24 35.89 -23.83
N ASN A 224 12.95 37.17 -24.14
CA ASN A 224 13.02 38.27 -23.16
C ASN A 224 11.84 38.26 -22.16
N LEU A 225 10.71 37.67 -22.56
CA LEU A 225 9.59 37.38 -21.65
C LEU A 225 9.91 36.17 -20.76
N ALA A 226 10.67 35.20 -21.28
CA ALA A 226 11.13 34.03 -20.53
C ALA A 226 12.18 34.37 -19.46
N SER A 227 13.07 35.34 -19.71
CA SER A 227 14.02 35.84 -18.70
C SER A 227 13.33 36.61 -17.57
N SER A 228 12.27 37.37 -17.87
CA SER A 228 11.46 38.07 -16.85
C SER A 228 10.53 37.12 -16.05
N SER A 229 10.16 35.98 -16.65
CA SER A 229 9.26 34.98 -16.06
C SER A 229 9.99 33.73 -15.56
N TYR A 230 11.32 33.76 -15.55
CA TYR A 230 12.21 32.66 -15.17
C TYR A 230 11.79 31.99 -13.86
N GLY A 231 11.61 32.79 -12.81
CA GLY A 231 11.25 32.28 -11.48
C GLY A 231 9.83 31.70 -11.41
N LEU A 232 8.92 32.04 -12.33
CA LEU A 232 7.59 31.42 -12.39
C LEU A 232 7.66 30.03 -13.05
N ILE A 233 8.48 29.90 -14.09
CA ILE A 233 8.66 28.64 -14.81
C ILE A 233 9.35 27.61 -13.91
N GLU A 234 10.43 28.01 -13.24
CA GLU A 234 11.16 27.18 -12.26
C GLU A 234 10.25 26.68 -11.12
N LYS A 235 9.40 27.56 -10.58
CA LYS A 235 8.40 27.21 -9.55
C LYS A 235 7.31 26.25 -10.04
N LEU A 236 6.84 26.42 -11.28
CA LEU A 236 5.84 25.52 -11.88
C LEU A 236 6.39 24.11 -12.10
N PHE A 237 7.63 24.00 -12.58
CA PHE A 237 8.29 22.70 -12.74
C PHE A 237 8.51 22.02 -11.38
N SER A 238 8.94 22.78 -10.36
CA SER A 238 9.10 22.26 -8.99
C SER A 238 7.79 21.80 -8.36
N ALA A 239 6.70 22.56 -8.56
CA ALA A 239 5.35 22.15 -8.15
C ALA A 239 4.93 20.84 -8.84
N GLY A 240 5.23 20.72 -10.14
CA GLY A 240 4.99 19.53 -10.94
C GLY A 240 5.71 18.30 -10.40
N VAL A 241 6.97 18.42 -9.99
CA VAL A 241 7.74 17.32 -9.38
C VAL A 241 7.09 16.84 -8.08
N ILE A 242 6.71 17.77 -7.19
CA ILE A 242 6.07 17.41 -5.92
C ILE A 242 4.76 16.66 -6.18
N VAL A 243 3.91 17.20 -7.05
CA VAL A 243 2.66 16.58 -7.47
C VAL A 243 2.89 15.18 -8.06
N GLN A 244 3.85 15.06 -8.98
CA GLN A 244 4.14 13.81 -9.65
C GLN A 244 4.70 12.77 -8.69
N SER A 245 5.59 13.16 -7.78
CA SER A 245 6.15 12.26 -6.76
C SER A 245 5.05 11.70 -5.84
N ALA A 246 4.12 12.55 -5.43
CA ALA A 246 2.99 12.14 -4.61
C ALA A 246 2.05 11.19 -5.36
N ALA A 247 1.73 11.52 -6.61
CA ALA A 247 0.87 10.72 -7.48
C ALA A 247 1.49 9.35 -7.79
N SER A 248 2.74 9.33 -8.25
CA SER A 248 3.47 8.10 -8.57
C SER A 248 3.60 7.19 -7.35
N GLY A 249 3.84 7.74 -6.15
CA GLY A 249 3.91 6.93 -4.94
C GLY A 249 2.56 6.35 -4.50
N LEU A 250 1.47 7.10 -4.64
CA LEU A 250 0.12 6.60 -4.35
C LEU A 250 -0.27 5.48 -5.33
N ILE A 251 -0.05 5.70 -6.63
CA ILE A 251 -0.33 4.73 -7.69
C ILE A 251 0.49 3.46 -7.49
N SER A 252 1.77 3.60 -7.10
CA SER A 252 2.65 2.45 -6.83
C SER A 252 2.08 1.50 -5.77
N GLY A 253 1.44 2.03 -4.71
CA GLY A 253 0.81 1.19 -3.69
C GLY A 253 -0.50 0.55 -4.12
N VAL A 254 -1.25 1.19 -5.02
CA VAL A 254 -2.43 0.55 -5.65
C VAL A 254 -1.98 -0.65 -6.48
N PHE A 255 -0.89 -0.54 -7.22
CA PHE A 255 -0.35 -1.70 -7.94
C PHE A 255 0.16 -2.77 -6.98
N ARG A 256 0.92 -2.42 -5.95
CA ARG A 256 1.50 -3.41 -5.02
C ARG A 256 0.43 -4.18 -4.24
N ASP A 257 -0.50 -3.49 -3.59
CA ASP A 257 -1.40 -4.10 -2.59
C ASP A 257 -2.88 -3.97 -2.92
N GLY A 258 -3.23 -3.38 -4.08
CA GLY A 258 -4.62 -3.11 -4.48
C GLY A 258 -5.31 -2.03 -3.63
N ARG A 259 -4.56 -1.31 -2.78
CA ARG A 259 -5.09 -0.33 -1.82
C ARG A 259 -4.31 0.97 -1.89
N LEU A 260 -5.03 2.09 -1.95
CA LEU A 260 -4.44 3.43 -1.95
C LEU A 260 -3.64 3.74 -0.68
N THR A 261 -4.08 3.19 0.46
CA THR A 261 -3.47 3.43 1.78
C THR A 261 -2.06 2.89 1.88
N SER A 262 -1.75 1.78 1.22
CA SER A 262 -0.39 1.24 1.16
C SER A 262 0.55 2.12 0.33
N GLY A 263 0.01 2.87 -0.64
CA GLY A 263 0.75 3.83 -1.47
C GLY A 263 1.16 5.09 -0.73
N ALA A 264 0.53 5.41 0.41
CA ALA A 264 0.88 6.57 1.21
C ALA A 264 2.35 6.51 1.71
N MET A 265 2.86 5.32 2.04
CA MET A 265 4.24 5.16 2.47
C MET A 265 5.23 5.45 1.33
N MET A 266 4.99 4.90 0.13
CA MET A 266 5.84 5.16 -1.04
C MET A 266 5.74 6.61 -1.53
N SER A 267 4.54 7.20 -1.46
CA SER A 267 4.32 8.63 -1.73
C SER A 267 5.14 9.51 -0.81
N GLY A 268 5.11 9.25 0.51
CA GLY A 268 5.95 9.96 1.48
C GLY A 268 7.45 9.85 1.18
N ILE A 269 7.93 8.66 0.81
CA ILE A 269 9.35 8.45 0.48
C ILE A 269 9.75 9.20 -0.80
N LEU A 270 8.96 9.10 -1.87
CA LEU A 270 9.27 9.77 -3.15
C LEU A 270 9.19 11.30 -3.03
N VAL A 271 8.23 11.83 -2.26
CA VAL A 271 8.15 13.26 -1.95
C VAL A 271 9.39 13.69 -1.16
N LEU A 272 9.83 12.92 -0.17
CA LEU A 272 11.02 13.24 0.64
C LEU A 272 12.29 13.27 -0.24
N ILE A 273 12.45 12.31 -1.15
CA ILE A 273 13.54 12.31 -2.13
C ILE A 273 13.46 13.55 -3.03
N SER A 274 12.26 13.92 -3.48
CA SER A 274 12.06 15.11 -4.32
C SER A 274 12.45 16.40 -3.61
N ILE A 275 12.08 16.54 -2.33
CA ILE A 275 12.47 17.69 -1.50
C ILE A 275 13.99 17.74 -1.36
N MET A 276 14.64 16.62 -1.07
CA MET A 276 16.09 16.55 -0.93
C MET A 276 16.80 17.00 -2.21
N VAL A 277 16.34 16.52 -3.38
CA VAL A 277 16.94 16.91 -4.65
C VAL A 277 16.71 18.38 -4.96
N LEU A 278 15.49 18.89 -4.78
CA LEU A 278 15.18 20.31 -5.01
C LEU A 278 15.95 21.24 -4.05
N ALA A 279 16.18 20.80 -2.81
CA ALA A 279 16.98 21.54 -1.84
C ALA A 279 18.46 21.59 -2.22
N ILE A 280 19.01 20.51 -2.81
CA ILE A 280 20.40 20.49 -3.32
C ILE A 280 20.57 21.45 -4.51
N ILE A 281 19.55 21.57 -5.35
CA ILE A 281 19.58 22.43 -6.55
C ILE A 281 19.45 23.92 -6.17
N GLY A 282 18.86 24.24 -5.01
CA GLY A 282 18.73 25.63 -4.52
C GLY A 282 17.45 26.33 -4.99
N VAL A 283 16.47 25.57 -5.48
CA VAL A 283 15.13 26.05 -5.93
C VAL A 283 14.17 26.28 -4.75
N LEU A 284 14.57 25.88 -3.53
CA LEU A 284 13.79 25.96 -2.29
C LEU A 284 14.39 26.94 -1.27
#